data_AF-A0A7S3W2M1-F1
#
_entry.id   AF-A0A7S3W2M1-F1
#
_cell.length_a   1.000
_cell.length_b   1.000
_cell.length_c   1.000
_cell.angle_alpha   90.00
_cell.angle_beta   90.00
_cell.angle_gamma   90.00
#
_symmetry.space_group_name_H-M   'P 1'
#
loop_
_entity.id
_entity.type
_entity.pdbx_description
1 polymer ?
#
loop_
_entity_poly.entity_id
_entity_poly.type
_entity_poly.pdbx_seq_one_letter_code
_entity_poly.pdbx_strand_id
1 'polypeptide(L)'
;KSRLQRLVKDFAKEAVTGIAVSLVSPDTGRRSPHFFQMDRYLTVFSLKPKDGSTAEAQASVQDFNVKDVTHIYKGAEVCLNAPSLGNIAALCVGLDTNRADRRLFFLFDEPIERDKFYTCLKIL
;
A
#
# COMPACT_ATOMS: atom_id res chain seq x y z
N LYS A 1 9.25 24.14 2.30
CA LYS A 1 9.95 22.82 2.30
C LYS A 1 9.76 22.01 3.61
N SER A 2 9.55 22.65 4.77
CA SER A 2 9.47 21.97 6.08
C SER A 2 8.27 21.03 6.29
N ARG A 3 7.07 21.35 5.76
CA ARG A 3 5.85 20.54 5.98
C ARG A 3 5.94 19.16 5.33
N LEU A 4 6.47 19.07 4.12
CA LEU A 4 6.61 17.81 3.40
C LEU A 4 7.65 16.90 4.04
N GLN A 5 8.81 17.46 4.43
CA GLN A 5 9.85 16.71 5.14
C GLN A 5 9.35 16.14 6.47
N ARG A 6 8.52 16.90 7.20
CA ARG A 6 7.87 16.41 8.42
C ARG A 6 6.92 15.26 8.11
N LEU A 7 6.04 15.44 7.13
CA LEU A 7 5.07 14.41 6.71
C LEU A 7 5.75 13.09 6.32
N VAL A 8 6.81 13.16 5.51
CA VAL A 8 7.57 11.98 5.08
C VAL A 8 8.30 11.35 6.27
N LYS A 9 8.87 12.15 7.18
CA LYS A 9 9.54 11.64 8.39
C LYS A 9 8.58 10.92 9.33
N ASP A 10 7.38 11.46 9.52
CA ASP A 10 6.37 10.85 10.38
C ASP A 10 5.83 9.56 9.75
N PHE A 11 5.56 9.58 8.44
CA PHE A 11 5.22 8.37 7.69
C PHE A 11 6.31 7.30 7.77
N ALA A 12 7.60 7.66 7.63
CA ALA A 12 8.70 6.71 7.73
C ALA A 12 8.74 6.02 9.10
N LYS A 13 8.49 6.75 10.19
CA LYS A 13 8.41 6.16 11.55
C LYS A 13 7.24 5.20 11.68
N GLU A 14 6.07 5.60 11.19
CA GLU A 14 4.87 4.75 11.19
C GLU A 14 5.10 3.50 10.34
N ALA A 15 5.66 3.65 9.14
CA ALA A 15 5.94 2.56 8.21
C ALA A 15 6.97 1.57 8.80
N VAL A 16 8.03 2.04 9.48
CA VAL A 16 8.97 1.14 10.15
C VAL A 16 8.31 0.36 11.29
N THR A 17 7.34 0.97 11.98
CA THR A 17 6.58 0.33 13.07
C THR A 17 5.51 -0.63 12.53
N GLY A 18 4.94 -0.32 11.37
CA GLY A 18 3.80 -1.01 10.76
C GLY A 18 2.57 -0.11 10.70
N ILE A 19 2.07 0.13 9.50
CA ILE A 19 0.82 0.85 9.21
C ILE A 19 -0.27 -0.18 8.93
N ALA A 20 -1.39 -0.10 9.64
CA ALA A 20 -2.56 -0.92 9.31
C ALA A 20 -3.15 -0.45 7.97
N VAL A 21 -3.29 -1.38 7.02
CA VAL A 21 -3.85 -1.14 5.69
C VAL A 21 -4.83 -2.24 5.31
N SER A 22 -5.73 -1.96 4.38
CA SER A 22 -6.59 -2.98 3.78
C SER A 22 -6.16 -3.22 2.33
N LEU A 23 -5.65 -4.41 2.03
CA LEU A 23 -5.45 -4.83 0.65
C LEU A 23 -6.79 -5.21 0.04
N VAL A 24 -6.99 -4.87 -1.24
CA VAL A 24 -8.20 -5.21 -1.99
C VAL A 24 -7.84 -6.00 -3.23
N SER A 25 -8.53 -7.13 -3.44
CA SER A 25 -8.40 -7.90 -4.67
C SER A 25 -9.00 -7.13 -5.84
N PRO A 26 -8.26 -6.92 -6.95
CA PRO A 26 -8.76 -6.23 -8.13
C PRO A 26 -9.78 -7.04 -8.94
N ASP A 27 -9.97 -8.33 -8.64
CA ASP A 27 -10.95 -9.16 -9.34
C ASP A 27 -12.26 -9.28 -8.55
N THR A 28 -12.14 -9.38 -7.22
CA THR A 28 -13.28 -9.72 -6.35
C THR A 28 -13.73 -8.58 -5.46
N GLY A 29 -12.93 -7.52 -5.32
CA GLY A 29 -13.17 -6.44 -4.35
C GLY A 29 -13.04 -6.88 -2.89
N ARG A 30 -12.63 -8.13 -2.63
CA ARG A 30 -12.44 -8.64 -1.26
C ARG A 30 -11.32 -7.89 -0.57
N ARG A 31 -11.60 -7.47 0.67
CA ARG A 31 -10.67 -6.75 1.53
C ARG A 31 -9.96 -7.73 2.45
N SER A 32 -8.68 -7.52 2.68
CA SER A 32 -7.88 -8.31 3.61
C SER A 32 -7.00 -7.38 4.45
N PRO A 33 -7.13 -7.40 5.79
CA PRO A 33 -6.37 -6.50 6.66
C PRO A 33 -4.91 -6.94 6.76
N HIS A 34 -4.00 -5.99 6.57
CA HIS A 34 -2.55 -6.20 6.59
C HIS A 34 -1.86 -5.09 7.38
N PHE A 35 -0.62 -5.36 7.79
CA PHE A 35 0.35 -4.35 8.16
C PHE A 35 1.31 -4.13 7.00
N PHE A 36 1.37 -2.87 6.54
CA PHE A 36 2.41 -2.38 5.68
C PHE A 36 3.59 -1.94 6.55
N GLN A 37 4.72 -2.63 6.44
CA GLN A 37 5.90 -2.32 7.23
C GLN A 37 7.11 -2.09 6.34
N MET A 38 7.97 -1.13 6.67
CA MET A 38 9.23 -0.90 5.95
C MET A 38 10.44 -1.22 6.81
N ASP A 39 11.56 -1.53 6.16
CA ASP A 39 12.85 -1.58 6.82
C ASP A 39 13.33 -0.18 7.24
N ARG A 40 14.35 -0.11 8.10
CA ARG A 40 14.88 1.17 8.62
C ARG A 40 15.43 2.09 7.53
N TYR A 41 15.83 1.53 6.39
CA TYR A 41 16.37 2.27 5.26
C TYR A 41 15.30 2.66 4.23
N LEU A 42 14.04 2.26 4.44
CA LEU A 42 12.90 2.51 3.54
C LEU A 42 13.14 1.98 2.12
N THR A 43 13.90 0.89 2.00
CA THR A 43 14.24 0.24 0.74
C THR A 43 13.38 -0.97 0.44
N VAL A 44 12.81 -1.58 1.47
CA VAL A 44 11.95 -2.77 1.37
C VAL A 44 10.70 -2.52 2.19
N PHE A 45 9.54 -2.83 1.61
CA PHE A 45 8.30 -2.93 2.36
C PHE A 45 7.77 -4.37 2.37
N SER A 46 7.14 -4.75 3.47
CA SER A 46 6.54 -6.05 3.70
C SER A 46 5.04 -5.88 3.93
N LEU A 47 4.26 -6.82 3.41
CA LEU A 47 2.84 -6.97 3.74
C LEU A 47 2.67 -8.18 4.64
N LYS A 48 2.19 -7.94 5.87
CA LYS A 48 1.95 -8.99 6.86
C LYS A 48 0.45 -9.06 7.17
N PRO A 49 -0.21 -10.21 7.06
CA PRO A 49 -1.60 -10.35 7.47
C PRO A 49 -1.80 -9.89 8.92
N LYS A 50 -2.91 -9.19 9.19
CA LYS A 50 -3.22 -8.74 10.56
C LYS A 50 -3.66 -9.90 11.47
N ASP A 51 -4.25 -10.94 10.87
CA ASP A 51 -4.72 -12.13 11.59
C ASP A 51 -3.66 -13.23 11.49
N GLY A 52 -2.89 -13.43 12.56
CA GLY A 52 -1.90 -14.51 12.69
C GLY A 52 -2.51 -15.89 12.95
N SER A 53 -3.80 -16.08 12.68
CA SER A 53 -4.61 -17.19 13.21
C SER A 53 -4.65 -18.44 12.34
N THR A 54 -3.93 -18.47 11.21
CA THR A 54 -3.78 -19.69 10.40
C THR A 54 -2.31 -19.96 10.14
N ALA A 55 -1.93 -21.24 10.07
CA ALA A 55 -0.56 -21.67 9.73
C ALA A 55 -0.07 -21.14 8.36
N GLU A 56 -0.99 -20.65 7.53
CA GLU A 56 -0.76 -20.00 6.23
C GLU A 56 -0.35 -18.51 6.35
N ALA A 57 -0.64 -17.86 7.50
CA ALA A 57 -0.30 -16.46 7.75
C ALA A 57 1.21 -16.24 7.99
N GLN A 58 1.94 -17.25 8.48
CA GLN A 58 3.40 -17.20 8.63
C GLN A 58 4.16 -17.38 7.31
N ALA A 59 3.56 -18.04 6.31
CA ALA A 59 4.16 -18.27 4.99
C ALA A 59 3.93 -17.12 4.00
N SER A 60 3.12 -16.11 4.36
CA SER A 60 2.58 -15.10 3.43
C SER A 60 3.10 -13.68 3.66
N VAL A 61 4.18 -13.51 4.44
CA VAL A 61 4.90 -12.23 4.46
C VAL A 61 5.50 -12.00 3.08
N GLN A 62 5.03 -10.97 2.39
CA GLN A 62 5.52 -10.62 1.06
C GLN A 62 6.38 -9.38 1.14
N ASP A 63 7.65 -9.53 0.78
CA ASP A 63 8.61 -8.44 0.69
C ASP A 63 8.70 -7.88 -0.73
N PHE A 64 8.80 -6.56 -0.83
CA PHE A 64 8.84 -5.79 -2.06
C PHE A 64 9.93 -4.75 -1.96
N ASN A 65 10.85 -4.73 -2.93
CA ASN A 65 11.83 -3.65 -3.03
C ASN A 65 11.12 -2.40 -3.54
N VAL A 66 11.32 -1.26 -2.89
CA VAL A 66 10.76 0.02 -3.33
C VAL A 66 11.26 0.38 -4.73
N LYS A 67 12.49 -0.02 -5.08
CA LYS A 67 13.05 0.18 -6.44
C LYS A 67 12.33 -0.62 -7.52
N ASP A 68 11.60 -1.68 -7.13
CA ASP A 68 10.79 -2.46 -8.08
C ASP A 68 9.43 -1.82 -8.36
N VAL A 69 9.06 -0.76 -7.63
CA VAL A 69 7.82 -0.02 -7.86
C VAL A 69 7.96 0.80 -9.14
N THR A 70 7.11 0.51 -10.12
CA THR A 70 7.15 1.19 -11.43
C THR A 70 6.13 2.31 -11.50
N HIS A 71 4.94 2.08 -10.95
CA HIS A 71 3.84 3.03 -11.01
C HIS A 71 3.10 3.05 -9.67
N ILE A 72 2.72 4.26 -9.27
CA ILE A 72 1.83 4.49 -8.14
C ILE A 72 0.74 5.44 -8.64
N TYR A 73 -0.51 5.05 -8.45
CA TYR A 73 -1.69 5.76 -8.92
C TYR A 73 -2.79 5.74 -7.86
N LYS A 74 -3.78 6.63 -7.99
CA LYS A 74 -4.90 6.73 -7.03
C LYS A 74 -6.17 7.23 -7.71
N GLY A 75 -7.32 7.04 -7.07
CA GLY A 75 -8.56 7.64 -7.55
C GLY A 75 -8.98 7.08 -8.92
N ALA A 76 -9.27 7.96 -9.87
CA ALA A 76 -9.74 7.57 -11.20
C ALA A 76 -8.78 6.62 -11.95
N GLU A 77 -7.46 6.77 -11.76
CA GLU A 77 -6.47 5.87 -12.35
C GLU A 77 -6.57 4.44 -11.82
N VAL A 78 -7.05 4.24 -10.58
CA VAL A 78 -7.33 2.90 -10.06
C VAL A 78 -8.48 2.25 -10.84
N CYS A 79 -9.51 3.02 -11.20
CA CYS A 79 -10.63 2.50 -12.00
C CYS A 79 -10.18 2.05 -13.40
N LEU A 80 -9.21 2.74 -14.00
CA LEU A 80 -8.66 2.34 -15.30
C LEU A 80 -7.88 1.01 -15.22
N ASN A 81 -7.19 0.77 -14.10
CA ASN A 81 -6.33 -0.41 -13.91
C ASN A 81 -7.05 -1.59 -13.25
N ALA A 82 -8.12 -1.33 -12.49
CA ALA A 82 -8.98 -2.31 -11.84
C ALA A 82 -10.45 -1.81 -11.86
N PRO A 83 -11.16 -1.98 -12.99
CA PRO A 83 -12.53 -1.46 -13.17
C PRO A 83 -13.54 -1.97 -12.14
N SER A 84 -13.34 -3.19 -11.63
CA SER A 84 -14.16 -3.78 -10.57
C SER A 84 -14.18 -2.94 -9.27
N LEU A 85 -13.14 -2.13 -9.04
CA LEU A 85 -13.00 -1.29 -7.86
C LEU A 85 -13.63 0.09 -8.05
N GLY A 86 -14.31 0.35 -9.18
CA GLY A 86 -14.77 1.69 -9.56
C GLY A 86 -15.57 2.43 -8.48
N ASN A 87 -16.38 1.72 -7.69
CA ASN A 87 -17.16 2.29 -6.60
C ASN A 87 -16.33 2.75 -5.38
N ILE A 88 -15.13 2.18 -5.19
CA ILE A 88 -14.22 2.50 -4.08
C ILE A 88 -12.91 3.13 -4.55
N ALA A 89 -12.71 3.29 -5.86
CA ALA A 89 -11.47 3.78 -6.47
C ALA A 89 -11.04 5.13 -5.90
N ALA A 90 -12.00 6.00 -5.55
CA ALA A 90 -11.76 7.28 -4.89
C ALA A 90 -11.04 7.15 -3.54
N LEU A 91 -11.03 5.99 -2.88
CA LEU A 91 -10.32 5.75 -1.63
C LEU A 91 -9.13 4.81 -1.79
N CYS A 92 -8.79 4.45 -3.03
CA CYS A 92 -7.72 3.48 -3.30
C CYS A 92 -6.41 4.14 -3.75
N VAL A 93 -5.31 3.47 -3.40
CA VAL A 93 -3.98 3.63 -4.00
C VAL A 93 -3.61 2.31 -4.67
N GLY A 94 -3.22 2.37 -5.94
CA GLY A 94 -2.69 1.24 -6.69
C GLY A 94 -1.17 1.36 -6.86
N LEU A 95 -0.49 0.22 -6.87
CA LEU A 95 0.94 0.10 -7.01
C LEU A 95 1.27 -1.05 -7.94
N ASP A 96 2.06 -0.78 -8.97
CA ASP A 96 2.58 -1.78 -9.89
C ASP A 96 4.06 -2.02 -9.61
N THR A 97 4.48 -3.29 -9.67
CA THR A 97 5.89 -3.67 -9.51
C THR A 97 6.45 -4.25 -10.81
N ASN A 98 7.79 -4.31 -10.93
CA ASN A 98 8.49 -4.98 -12.04
C ASN A 98 8.11 -6.46 -12.20
N ARG A 99 7.48 -7.06 -11.18
CA ARG A 99 6.87 -8.38 -11.28
C ARG A 99 5.46 -8.20 -11.83
N ALA A 100 5.30 -8.50 -13.12
CA ALA A 100 4.09 -8.19 -13.91
C ALA A 100 2.78 -8.76 -13.32
N ASP A 101 2.86 -9.77 -12.45
CA ASP A 101 1.75 -10.41 -11.75
C ASP A 101 1.42 -9.78 -10.39
N ARG A 102 2.16 -8.75 -9.95
CA ARG A 102 2.02 -8.17 -8.61
C ARG A 102 1.64 -6.70 -8.67
N ARG A 103 0.35 -6.47 -8.91
CA ARG A 103 -0.32 -5.20 -8.65
C ARG A 103 -0.97 -5.24 -7.27
N LEU A 104 -0.75 -4.20 -6.48
CA LEU A 104 -1.28 -4.07 -5.13
C LEU A 104 -2.28 -2.92 -5.10
N PHE A 105 -3.42 -3.13 -4.46
CA PHE A 105 -4.43 -2.09 -4.26
C PHE A 105 -4.71 -1.96 -2.77
N PHE A 106 -4.51 -0.75 -2.26
CA PHE A 106 -4.71 -0.38 -0.87
C PHE A 106 -5.97 0.47 -0.77
N LEU A 107 -6.88 0.10 0.12
CA LEU A 107 -8.06 0.87 0.45
C LEU A 107 -7.89 1.55 1.80
N PHE A 108 -8.30 2.80 1.87
CA PHE A 108 -8.30 3.63 3.06
C PHE A 108 -9.72 4.04 3.42
N ASP A 109 -9.97 4.31 4.70
CA ASP A 109 -11.28 4.79 5.15
C ASP A 109 -11.44 6.29 4.87
N GLU A 110 -10.33 7.05 4.95
CA GLU A 110 -10.33 8.48 4.74
C GLU A 110 -9.48 8.93 3.53
N PRO A 111 -9.95 9.90 2.72
CA PRO A 111 -9.19 10.47 1.62
C PRO A 111 -7.83 11.07 2.04
N ILE A 112 -7.76 11.61 3.26
CA ILE A 112 -6.53 12.23 3.80
C ILE A 112 -5.46 11.17 4.03
N GLU A 113 -5.83 9.99 4.55
CA GLU A 113 -4.90 8.88 4.75
C GLU A 113 -4.41 8.32 3.42
N ARG A 114 -5.33 8.11 2.45
CA ARG A 114 -4.99 7.76 1.07
C ARG A 114 -3.98 8.73 0.47
N ASP A 115 -4.21 10.03 0.63
CA ASP A 115 -3.34 11.06 0.08
C ASP A 115 -1.98 11.14 0.77
N LYS A 116 -1.94 10.96 2.10
CA LYS A 116 -0.69 10.84 2.87
C LYS A 116 0.11 9.64 2.35
N PHE A 117 -0.51 8.47 2.26
CA PHE A 117 0.14 7.24 1.81
C PHE A 117 0.68 7.36 0.39
N TYR A 118 -0.14 7.81 -0.56
CA TYR A 118 0.25 8.05 -1.95
C TYR A 118 1.42 9.03 -2.05
N THR A 119 1.33 10.17 -1.35
CA THR A 119 2.36 11.23 -1.43
C THR A 119 3.68 10.74 -0.86
N CYS A 120 3.66 10.02 0.27
CA CYS A 120 4.86 9.47 0.87
C CYS A 120 5.54 8.44 -0.01
N LEU A 121 4.80 7.45 -0.53
CA LEU A 121 5.35 6.41 -1.40
C LEU A 121 5.90 6.97 -2.72
N LYS A 122 5.33 8.05 -3.26
CA LYS A 122 5.88 8.75 -4.44
C LYS A 122 7.19 9.49 -4.18
N ILE A 123 7.52 9.78 -2.92
CA ILE A 123 8.73 10.54 -2.55
C ILE A 123 9.90 9.62 -2.17
N LEU A 124 9.59 8.42 -1.66
CA LEU A 124 10.57 7.38 -1.35
C LEU A 124 11.23 6.85 -2.63
#